data_AF-A0A1G5ZZF0-F1
#
_entry.id   AF-A0A1G5ZZF0-F1
#
_cell.length_a   1.000
_cell.length_b   1.000
_cell.length_c   1.000
_cell.angle_alpha   90.00
_cell.angle_beta   90.00
_cell.angle_gamma   90.00
#
_symmetry.space_group_name_H-M   'P 1'
#
loop_
_entity.id
_entity.type
_entity.pdbx_description
1 polymer ?
#
loop_
_entity_poly.entity_id
_entity_poly.type
_entity_poly.pdbx_seq_one_letter_code
_entity_poly.pdbx_strand_id
1 'polypeptide(L)'
;AAECDKAVAALRRAKVISSDETGVRIEGSNAYHWVFRCPEAVVHQAAPTRGAVVVRTLMDGHRPDVWCSDRYAAQQGHANAHQTCLAHLARDVAYADEASEDMLPSRLKRWLQRAFALADGVETFAASTIAGKRRALERSLNDILATTTSCDLARDIQNKFRRARDQLLTFAQWPGMVDATNNACERALRPAVVQRKITNGYRAMWAAKGEADIRTVVDTARLTPGTNPFKIILQTVST
;
A
#
# COMPACT_ATOMS: atom_id res chain seq x y z
N ALA A 1 -23.31 -7.17 -8.56
CA ALA A 1 -23.15 -5.71 -8.59
C ALA A 1 -23.28 -5.10 -7.20
N ALA A 2 -24.41 -5.32 -6.50
CA ALA A 2 -24.70 -4.70 -5.21
C ALA A 2 -23.57 -4.79 -4.14
N GLU A 3 -22.91 -5.95 -3.98
CA GLU A 3 -21.82 -6.08 -3.00
C GLU A 3 -20.53 -5.34 -3.41
N CYS A 4 -20.18 -5.35 -4.69
CA CYS A 4 -19.07 -4.54 -5.20
C CYS A 4 -19.36 -3.05 -5.03
N ASP A 5 -20.58 -2.62 -5.34
CA ASP A 5 -21.01 -1.23 -5.21
C ASP A 5 -20.97 -0.76 -3.75
N LYS A 6 -21.38 -1.62 -2.80
CA LYS A 6 -21.24 -1.37 -1.35
C LYS A 6 -19.77 -1.22 -0.94
N ALA A 7 -18.89 -2.09 -1.42
CA ALA A 7 -17.45 -2.03 -1.12
C ALA A 7 -16.82 -0.74 -1.67
N VAL A 8 -17.19 -0.33 -2.89
CA VAL A 8 -16.76 0.95 -3.49
C VAL A 8 -17.32 2.14 -2.70
N ALA A 9 -18.60 2.11 -2.31
CA ALA A 9 -19.20 3.15 -1.49
C ALA A 9 -18.51 3.27 -0.13
N ALA A 10 -18.07 2.15 0.47
CA ALA A 10 -17.28 2.16 1.70
C ALA A 10 -15.89 2.79 1.53
N LEU A 11 -15.21 2.55 0.39
CA LEU A 11 -13.99 3.28 0.07
C LEU A 11 -14.23 4.79 -0.07
N ARG A 12 -15.31 5.19 -0.75
CA ARG A 12 -15.67 6.59 -1.03
C ARG A 12 -16.13 7.40 0.19
N ARG A 13 -16.09 6.81 1.38
CA ARG A 13 -16.33 7.48 2.67
C ARG A 13 -15.23 7.21 3.71
N ALA A 14 -14.24 6.39 3.37
CA ALA A 14 -13.19 6.00 4.28
C ALA A 14 -12.22 7.16 4.55
N LYS A 15 -11.78 7.30 5.80
CA LYS A 15 -10.76 8.27 6.20
C LYS A 15 -9.34 7.84 5.80
N VAL A 16 -9.09 6.54 5.81
CA VAL A 16 -7.79 5.96 5.46
C VAL A 16 -8.01 4.92 4.38
N ILE A 17 -7.22 5.04 3.32
CA ILE A 17 -7.21 4.11 2.20
C ILE A 17 -5.78 3.64 1.96
N SER A 18 -5.63 2.38 1.62
CA SER A 18 -4.39 1.84 1.10
C SER A 18 -4.60 1.27 -0.29
N SER A 19 -3.56 1.30 -1.13
CA SER A 19 -3.64 0.76 -2.49
C SER A 19 -2.38 0.05 -2.92
N ASP A 20 -2.52 -0.96 -3.76
CA ASP A 20 -1.40 -1.59 -4.44
C ASP A 20 -1.82 -2.04 -5.84
N GLU A 21 -0.86 -2.35 -6.71
CA GLU A 21 -1.13 -2.84 -8.05
C GLU A 21 -0.13 -3.90 -8.48
N THR A 22 -0.54 -4.72 -9.45
CA THR A 22 0.39 -5.65 -10.09
C THR A 22 0.02 -5.92 -11.55
N GLY A 23 1.03 -6.10 -12.39
CA GLY A 23 0.83 -6.31 -13.83
C GLY A 23 0.17 -7.65 -14.17
N VAL A 24 -0.74 -7.68 -15.13
CA VAL A 24 -1.39 -8.89 -15.62
C VAL A 24 -1.56 -8.83 -17.13
N ARG A 25 -1.61 -9.99 -17.79
CA ARG A 25 -1.87 -10.09 -19.22
C ARG A 25 -3.38 -10.25 -19.44
N ILE A 26 -3.98 -9.37 -20.23
CA ILE A 26 -5.38 -9.46 -20.63
C ILE A 26 -5.41 -9.32 -22.14
N GLU A 27 -5.95 -10.32 -22.85
CA GLU A 27 -6.07 -10.30 -24.32
C GLU A 27 -4.73 -10.07 -25.03
N GLY A 28 -3.64 -10.63 -24.48
CA GLY A 28 -2.32 -10.41 -25.05
C GLY A 28 -1.81 -8.97 -24.92
N SER A 29 -2.38 -8.17 -24.02
CA SER A 29 -1.94 -6.80 -23.70
C SER A 29 -1.55 -6.64 -22.23
N ASN A 30 -0.68 -5.67 -21.95
CA ASN A 30 -0.25 -5.37 -20.58
C ASN A 30 -1.36 -4.61 -19.90
N ALA A 31 -1.82 -5.12 -18.77
CA ALA A 31 -2.86 -4.54 -17.94
C ALA A 31 -2.45 -4.67 -16.47
N TYR A 32 -3.31 -4.24 -15.56
CA TYR A 32 -3.02 -4.14 -14.14
C TYR A 32 -4.20 -4.61 -13.30
N HIS A 33 -3.88 -5.32 -12.22
CA HIS A 33 -4.79 -5.66 -11.15
C HIS A 33 -4.51 -4.71 -10.00
N TRP A 34 -5.45 -3.83 -9.71
CA TRP A 34 -5.40 -2.92 -8.58
C TRP A 34 -6.13 -3.49 -7.39
N VAL A 35 -5.63 -3.22 -6.18
CA VAL A 35 -6.38 -3.40 -4.94
C VAL A 35 -6.42 -2.08 -4.19
N PHE A 36 -7.58 -1.78 -3.63
CA PHE A 36 -7.82 -0.65 -2.74
C PHE A 36 -8.47 -1.18 -1.47
N ARG A 37 -8.06 -0.69 -0.31
CA ARG A 37 -8.53 -1.20 0.97
C ARG A 37 -8.79 -0.08 1.95
N CYS A 38 -9.85 -0.23 2.73
CA CYS A 38 -10.10 0.49 3.97
C CYS A 38 -10.48 -0.52 5.06
N PRO A 39 -10.77 -0.08 6.31
CA PRO A 39 -11.18 -1.00 7.37
C PRO A 39 -12.42 -1.84 7.06
N GLU A 40 -13.30 -1.36 6.18
CA GLU A 40 -14.60 -1.98 5.88
C GLU A 40 -14.67 -2.69 4.52
N ALA A 41 -13.73 -2.44 3.61
CA ALA A 41 -13.80 -2.97 2.25
C ALA A 41 -12.43 -3.26 1.64
N VAL A 42 -12.40 -4.27 0.76
CA VAL A 42 -11.29 -4.58 -0.15
C VAL A 42 -11.86 -4.60 -1.57
N VAL A 43 -11.45 -3.65 -2.41
CA VAL A 43 -11.89 -3.55 -3.80
C VAL A 43 -10.76 -3.92 -4.74
N HIS A 44 -11.01 -4.91 -5.57
CA HIS A 44 -10.13 -5.32 -6.65
C HIS A 44 -10.65 -4.73 -7.97
N GLN A 45 -9.72 -4.30 -8.84
CA GLN A 45 -10.09 -3.74 -10.13
C GLN A 45 -9.08 -4.12 -11.21
N ALA A 46 -9.56 -4.79 -12.26
CA ALA A 46 -8.80 -4.96 -13.49
C ALA A 46 -8.86 -3.67 -14.32
N ALA A 47 -7.70 -3.16 -14.75
CA ALA A 47 -7.60 -1.94 -15.54
C ALA A 47 -6.54 -2.07 -16.65
N PRO A 48 -6.74 -1.45 -17.82
CA PRO A 48 -5.76 -1.46 -18.91
C PRO A 48 -4.50 -0.62 -18.61
N THR A 49 -4.49 0.14 -17.51
CA THR A 49 -3.41 1.07 -17.18
C THR A 49 -3.11 1.07 -15.68
N ARG A 50 -1.86 1.39 -15.36
CA ARG A 50 -1.41 1.72 -13.99
C ARG A 50 -1.46 3.24 -13.71
N GLY A 51 -2.07 4.02 -14.59
CA GLY A 51 -2.15 5.48 -14.45
C GLY A 51 -3.07 5.94 -13.32
N ALA A 52 -2.84 7.17 -12.85
CA ALA A 52 -3.63 7.81 -11.78
C ALA A 52 -5.11 7.96 -12.12
N VAL A 53 -5.50 7.82 -13.40
CA VAL A 53 -6.89 7.80 -13.84
C VAL A 53 -7.69 6.70 -13.15
N VAL A 54 -7.09 5.53 -12.90
CA VAL A 54 -7.78 4.41 -12.22
C VAL A 54 -8.19 4.83 -10.81
N VAL A 55 -7.26 5.43 -10.06
CA VAL A 55 -7.53 5.93 -8.71
C VAL A 55 -8.60 7.02 -8.75
N ARG A 56 -8.47 8.03 -9.63
CA ARG A 56 -9.44 9.13 -9.71
C ARG A 56 -10.85 8.65 -10.06
N THR A 57 -10.98 7.74 -11.02
CA THR A 57 -12.28 7.18 -11.42
C THR A 57 -12.90 6.36 -10.30
N LEU A 58 -12.11 5.53 -9.60
CA LEU A 58 -12.62 4.74 -8.49
C LEU A 58 -13.09 5.64 -7.34
N MET A 59 -12.29 6.64 -7.00
CA MET A 59 -12.52 7.53 -5.85
C MET A 59 -13.63 8.56 -6.08
N ASP A 60 -13.92 8.93 -7.33
CA ASP A 60 -15.09 9.75 -7.71
C ASP A 60 -15.24 11.02 -6.87
N GLY A 61 -14.14 11.76 -6.75
CA GLY A 61 -14.07 13.00 -5.99
C GLY A 61 -13.80 12.84 -4.48
N HIS A 62 -13.97 11.65 -3.90
CA HIS A 62 -13.62 11.42 -2.50
C HIS A 62 -12.11 11.54 -2.27
N ARG A 63 -11.73 12.26 -1.22
CA ARG A 63 -10.34 12.43 -0.77
C ARG A 63 -10.22 11.97 0.68
N PRO A 64 -9.58 10.83 0.97
CA PRO A 64 -9.34 10.40 2.34
C PRO A 64 -8.33 11.31 3.04
N ASP A 65 -8.30 11.22 4.37
CA ASP A 65 -7.32 11.92 5.19
C ASP A 65 -5.91 11.37 4.96
N VAL A 66 -5.77 10.05 4.85
CA VAL A 66 -4.48 9.37 4.62
C VAL A 66 -4.56 8.33 3.52
N TRP A 67 -3.54 8.33 2.66
CA TRP A 67 -3.32 7.28 1.66
C TRP A 67 -2.04 6.49 1.97
N CYS A 68 -2.10 5.15 2.03
CA CYS A 68 -0.93 4.29 2.21
C CYS A 68 -0.60 3.51 0.94
N SER A 69 0.64 3.61 0.44
CA SER A 69 1.06 2.85 -0.75
C SER A 69 2.59 2.72 -0.89
N ASP A 70 3.09 2.04 -1.91
CA ASP A 70 4.53 1.90 -2.22
C ASP A 70 5.19 3.18 -2.78
N ARG A 71 4.43 4.28 -2.84
CA ARG A 71 4.83 5.58 -3.38
C ARG A 71 5.07 5.60 -4.89
N TYR A 72 4.45 4.69 -5.66
CA TYR A 72 4.36 4.86 -7.10
C TYR A 72 3.64 6.18 -7.45
N ALA A 73 4.14 6.90 -8.46
CA ALA A 73 3.68 8.24 -8.81
C ALA A 73 2.16 8.34 -9.04
N ALA A 74 1.55 7.31 -9.63
CA ALA A 74 0.11 7.28 -9.87
C ALA A 74 -0.76 7.22 -8.60
N GLN A 75 -0.18 6.80 -7.48
CA GLN A 75 -0.85 6.67 -6.18
C GLN A 75 -0.61 7.89 -5.27
N GLN A 76 0.13 8.89 -5.74
CA GLN A 76 0.40 10.13 -4.99
C GLN A 76 -0.70 11.18 -5.20
N GLY A 77 -0.91 12.04 -4.21
CA GLY A 77 -1.76 13.24 -4.33
C GLY A 77 -3.27 13.01 -4.16
N HIS A 78 -3.71 11.80 -3.81
CA HIS A 78 -5.13 11.46 -3.66
C HIS A 78 -5.71 11.69 -2.25
N ALA A 79 -4.88 12.11 -1.29
CA ALA A 79 -5.26 12.34 0.11
C ALA A 79 -4.60 13.60 0.68
N ASN A 80 -4.95 13.97 1.91
CA ASN A 80 -4.32 15.09 2.64
C ASN A 80 -2.90 14.74 3.10
N ALA A 81 -2.71 13.51 3.58
CA ALA A 81 -1.41 12.96 3.94
C ALA A 81 -1.17 11.62 3.24
N HIS A 82 0.09 11.20 3.17
CA HIS A 82 0.48 9.93 2.58
C HIS A 82 1.41 9.17 3.52
N GLN A 83 1.21 7.86 3.66
CA GLN A 83 2.16 6.95 4.30
C GLN A 83 2.86 6.13 3.21
N THR A 84 4.16 6.36 3.04
CA THR A 84 4.98 5.50 2.17
C THR A 84 5.22 4.17 2.86
N CYS A 85 5.00 3.06 2.15
CA CYS A 85 5.25 1.72 2.67
C CYS A 85 6.74 1.55 3.02
N LEU A 86 7.05 1.44 4.31
CA LEU A 86 8.43 1.30 4.78
C LEU A 86 9.05 -0.04 4.38
N ALA A 87 8.25 -1.08 4.12
CA ALA A 87 8.76 -2.39 3.72
C ALA A 87 9.46 -2.35 2.34
N HIS A 88 8.96 -1.55 1.40
CA HIS A 88 9.61 -1.36 0.10
C HIS A 88 10.96 -0.66 0.25
N LEU A 89 11.01 0.41 1.05
CA LEU A 89 12.26 1.10 1.36
C LEU A 89 13.25 0.20 2.10
N ALA A 90 12.76 -0.66 3.01
CA ALA A 90 13.62 -1.60 3.74
C ALA A 90 14.27 -2.65 2.84
N ARG A 91 13.56 -3.15 1.82
CA ARG A 91 14.14 -4.06 0.82
C ARG A 91 15.22 -3.37 -0.01
N ASP A 92 14.96 -2.15 -0.48
CA ASP A 92 15.96 -1.35 -1.22
C ASP A 92 17.21 -1.07 -0.38
N VAL A 93 17.02 -0.68 0.89
CA VAL A 93 18.10 -0.42 1.84
C VAL A 93 18.90 -1.68 2.14
N ALA A 94 18.24 -2.82 2.35
CA ALA A 94 18.93 -4.09 2.60
C ALA A 94 19.81 -4.50 1.42
N TYR A 95 19.30 -4.38 0.19
CA TYR A 95 20.08 -4.65 -1.01
C TYR A 95 21.34 -3.76 -1.10
N ALA A 96 21.21 -2.46 -0.86
CA ALA A 96 22.38 -1.58 -0.91
C ALA A 96 23.35 -1.74 0.25
N ASP A 97 22.86 -2.13 1.42
CA ASP A 97 23.71 -2.48 2.58
C ASP A 97 24.57 -3.71 2.28
N GLU A 98 24.08 -4.63 1.45
CA GLU A 98 24.83 -5.81 0.98
C GLU A 98 25.72 -5.51 -0.22
N ALA A 99 25.28 -4.62 -1.13
CA ALA A 99 25.93 -4.36 -2.41
C ALA A 99 26.90 -3.16 -2.41
N SER A 100 27.07 -2.46 -1.29
CA SER A 100 27.91 -1.27 -1.17
C SER A 100 28.75 -1.28 0.11
N GLU A 101 29.96 -0.73 0.04
CA GLU A 101 30.80 -0.44 1.22
C GLU A 101 30.44 0.90 1.90
N ASP A 102 29.49 1.66 1.34
CA ASP A 102 29.04 2.94 1.92
C ASP A 102 28.25 2.69 3.22
N MET A 103 28.47 3.53 4.23
CA MET A 103 27.80 3.41 5.54
C MET A 103 26.37 3.96 5.54
N LEU A 104 25.95 4.69 4.51
CA LEU A 104 24.64 5.32 4.42
C LEU A 104 23.49 4.30 4.44
N PRO A 105 23.49 3.23 3.61
CA PRO A 105 22.52 2.14 3.72
C PRO A 105 22.42 1.55 5.14
N SER A 106 23.54 1.28 5.81
CA SER A 106 23.54 0.74 7.18
C SER A 106 22.90 1.71 8.19
N ARG A 107 23.13 3.03 8.02
CA ARG A 107 22.49 4.05 8.85
C ARG A 107 20.97 4.10 8.60
N LEU A 108 20.53 4.02 7.35
CA LEU A 108 19.11 3.94 6.99
C LEU A 108 18.45 2.65 7.49
N LYS A 109 19.17 1.52 7.47
CA LYS A 109 18.71 0.24 8.01
C LYS A 109 18.42 0.35 9.50
N ARG A 110 19.35 0.92 10.27
CA ARG A 110 19.14 1.21 11.70
C ARG A 110 18.01 2.21 11.94
N TRP A 111 17.86 3.20 11.07
CA TRP A 111 16.75 4.14 11.14
C TRP A 111 15.40 3.43 10.94
N LEU A 112 15.29 2.58 9.92
CA LEU A 112 14.09 1.80 9.63
C LEU A 112 13.75 0.84 10.77
N GLN A 113 14.72 0.17 11.38
CA GLN A 113 14.51 -0.67 12.56
C GLN A 113 13.84 0.11 13.71
N ARG A 114 14.29 1.34 13.95
CA ARG A 114 13.68 2.22 14.96
C ARG A 114 12.30 2.71 14.56
N ALA A 115 12.04 2.94 13.27
CA ALA A 115 10.73 3.30 12.76
C ALA A 115 9.73 2.14 12.89
N PHE A 116 10.15 0.90 12.59
CA PHE A 116 9.34 -0.30 12.83
C PHE A 116 9.07 -0.52 14.32
N ALA A 117 10.08 -0.37 15.19
CA ALA A 117 9.85 -0.45 16.63
C ALA A 117 8.88 0.62 17.16
N LEU A 118 8.82 1.80 16.52
CA LEU A 118 7.79 2.80 16.83
C LEU A 118 6.42 2.32 16.34
N ALA A 119 6.33 1.76 15.13
CA ALA A 119 5.09 1.22 14.57
C ALA A 119 4.51 0.09 15.44
N ASP A 120 5.34 -0.86 15.87
CA ASP A 120 4.92 -2.00 16.69
C ASP A 120 4.32 -1.57 18.04
N GLY A 121 4.79 -0.45 18.61
CA GLY A 121 4.30 0.08 19.88
C GLY A 121 3.31 1.23 19.75
N VAL A 122 2.97 1.67 18.53
CA VAL A 122 2.28 2.97 18.31
C VAL A 122 0.90 3.03 18.97
N GLU A 123 0.21 1.90 19.08
CA GLU A 123 -1.13 1.81 19.69
C GLU A 123 -1.10 1.79 21.23
N THR A 124 0.06 1.47 21.83
CA THR A 124 0.19 1.31 23.29
C THR A 124 0.95 2.46 23.95
N PHE A 125 1.78 3.18 23.19
CA PHE A 125 2.54 4.31 23.72
C PHE A 125 1.66 5.52 24.03
N ALA A 126 2.01 6.23 25.10
CA ALA A 126 1.45 7.56 25.36
C ALA A 126 1.74 8.52 24.19
N ALA A 127 0.82 9.44 23.90
CA ALA A 127 0.96 10.40 22.80
C ALA A 127 2.27 11.22 22.87
N SER A 128 2.71 11.59 24.07
CA SER A 128 3.99 12.29 24.29
C SER A 128 5.20 11.44 23.90
N THR A 129 5.16 10.13 24.19
CA THR A 129 6.19 9.16 23.79
C THR A 129 6.25 9.00 22.28
N ILE A 130 5.09 8.88 21.61
CA ILE A 130 5.02 8.81 20.15
C ILE A 130 5.63 10.08 19.53
N ALA A 131 5.21 11.26 19.99
CA ALA A 131 5.74 12.53 19.52
C ALA A 131 7.26 12.65 19.75
N GLY A 132 7.75 12.22 20.91
CA GLY A 132 9.19 12.21 21.23
C GLY A 132 9.99 11.30 20.30
N LYS A 133 9.54 10.05 20.11
CA LYS A 133 10.18 9.07 19.22
C LYS A 133 10.15 9.53 17.77
N ARG A 134 9.01 10.06 17.30
CA ARG A 134 8.87 10.63 15.95
C ARG A 134 9.86 11.77 15.72
N ARG A 135 9.92 12.77 16.61
CA ARG A 135 10.88 13.88 16.49
C ARG A 135 12.34 13.39 16.49
N ALA A 136 12.65 12.36 17.27
CA ALA A 136 13.99 11.76 17.28
C ALA A 136 14.32 11.06 15.96
N LEU A 137 13.35 10.40 15.32
CA LEU A 137 13.50 9.82 13.98
C LEU A 137 13.62 10.89 12.89
N GLU A 138 12.84 11.97 12.97
CA GLU A 138 12.92 13.09 12.02
C GLU A 138 14.31 13.75 12.07
N ARG A 139 14.84 14.02 13.28
CA ARG A 139 16.19 14.57 13.45
C ARG A 139 17.26 13.64 12.89
N SER A 140 17.25 12.36 13.27
CA SER A 140 18.27 11.42 12.81
C SER A 140 18.18 11.16 11.30
N LEU A 141 16.98 11.21 10.70
CA LEU A 141 16.83 11.15 9.25
C LEU A 141 17.49 12.36 8.58
N ASN A 142 17.26 13.58 9.08
CA ASN A 142 17.89 14.78 8.53
C ASN A 142 19.42 14.67 8.56
N ASP A 143 20.00 14.16 9.65
CA ASP A 143 21.45 13.94 9.76
C ASP A 143 21.99 12.91 8.75
N ILE A 144 21.22 11.85 8.48
CA ILE A 144 21.57 10.86 7.44
C ILE A 144 21.47 11.48 6.04
N LEU A 145 20.42 12.25 5.78
CA LEU A 145 20.19 12.89 4.48
C LEU A 145 21.14 14.06 4.20
N ALA A 146 21.78 14.63 5.23
CA ALA A 146 22.81 15.65 5.08
C ALA A 146 24.20 15.07 4.73
N THR A 147 24.40 13.75 4.88
CA THR A 147 25.68 13.11 4.61
C THR A 147 25.93 13.02 3.09
N THR A 148 27.15 13.31 2.65
CA THR A 148 27.56 13.13 1.25
C THR A 148 28.00 11.69 0.99
N THR A 149 27.69 11.16 -0.20
CA THR A 149 28.13 9.83 -0.64
C THR A 149 28.67 9.90 -2.08
N SER A 150 29.80 9.24 -2.31
CA SER A 150 30.36 9.01 -3.64
C SER A 150 29.76 7.78 -4.33
N CYS A 151 29.11 6.89 -3.57
CA CYS A 151 28.46 5.70 -4.10
C CYS A 151 27.10 6.04 -4.74
N ASP A 152 26.94 5.72 -6.02
CA ASP A 152 25.72 6.00 -6.78
C ASP A 152 24.50 5.27 -6.19
N LEU A 153 24.66 4.00 -5.80
CA LEU A 153 23.58 3.20 -5.19
C LEU A 153 23.10 3.81 -3.86
N ALA A 154 24.04 4.24 -3.01
CA ALA A 154 23.72 4.92 -1.76
C ALA A 154 23.02 6.27 -2.02
N ARG A 155 23.48 7.03 -3.02
CA ARG A 155 22.88 8.31 -3.44
C ARG A 155 21.44 8.13 -3.93
N ASP A 156 21.17 7.08 -4.70
CA ASP A 156 19.83 6.78 -5.21
C ASP A 156 18.83 6.48 -4.08
N ILE A 157 19.24 5.68 -3.11
CA ILE A 157 18.41 5.40 -1.92
C ILE A 157 18.23 6.65 -1.08
N GLN A 158 19.29 7.42 -0.84
CA GLN A 158 19.20 8.68 -0.14
C GLN A 158 18.18 9.62 -0.80
N ASN A 159 18.18 9.70 -2.13
CA ASN A 159 17.22 10.48 -2.90
C ASN A 159 15.78 9.92 -2.81
N LYS A 160 15.60 8.60 -2.76
CA LYS A 160 14.29 7.98 -2.48
C LYS A 160 13.75 8.44 -1.12
N PHE A 161 14.57 8.41 -0.07
CA PHE A 161 14.18 8.89 1.26
C PHE A 161 13.91 10.41 1.28
N ARG A 162 14.72 11.23 0.61
CA ARG A 162 14.46 12.69 0.48
C ARG A 162 13.09 12.96 -0.13
N ARG A 163 12.74 12.27 -1.21
CA ARG A 163 11.43 12.42 -1.89
C ARG A 163 10.27 11.98 -1.01
N ALA A 164 10.48 10.99 -0.14
CA ALA A 164 9.45 10.46 0.75
C ALA A 164 9.42 11.10 2.15
N ARG A 165 10.32 12.05 2.45
CA ARG A 165 10.62 12.54 3.81
C ARG A 165 9.39 12.79 4.68
N ASP A 166 8.41 13.52 4.14
CA ASP A 166 7.22 13.94 4.88
C ASP A 166 6.12 12.85 4.93
N GLN A 167 6.38 11.67 4.37
CA GLN A 167 5.46 10.55 4.22
C GLN A 167 5.90 9.27 4.97
N LEU A 168 7.08 9.29 5.62
CA LEU A 168 7.65 8.07 6.23
C LEU A 168 7.06 7.74 7.60
N LEU A 169 6.63 8.77 8.35
CA LEU A 169 6.20 8.66 9.76
C LEU A 169 4.73 9.10 9.95
N THR A 170 3.93 9.12 8.90
CA THR A 170 2.50 9.50 8.95
C THR A 170 1.72 8.57 9.88
N PHE A 171 2.06 7.28 9.94
CA PHE A 171 1.46 6.31 10.85
C PHE A 171 1.54 6.73 12.32
N ALA A 172 2.60 7.42 12.73
CA ALA A 172 2.78 7.88 14.11
C ALA A 172 1.83 9.04 14.48
N GLN A 173 1.16 9.65 13.49
CA GLN A 173 0.14 10.68 13.69
C GLN A 173 -1.27 10.10 13.67
N TRP A 174 -1.41 8.84 13.25
CA TRP A 174 -2.69 8.13 13.13
C TRP A 174 -2.63 6.73 13.79
N PRO A 175 -2.32 6.64 15.11
CA PRO A 175 -2.21 5.35 15.80
C PRO A 175 -3.49 4.51 15.66
N GLY A 176 -3.35 3.22 15.35
CA GLY A 176 -4.47 2.29 15.16
C GLY A 176 -5.28 2.48 13.88
N MET A 177 -4.96 3.47 13.05
CA MET A 177 -5.66 3.74 11.78
C MET A 177 -4.77 3.57 10.55
N VAL A 178 -3.48 3.88 10.65
CA VAL A 178 -2.52 3.83 9.54
C VAL A 178 -1.35 2.93 9.93
N ASP A 179 -1.11 1.89 9.13
CA ASP A 179 0.05 1.02 9.26
C ASP A 179 1.31 1.67 8.66
N ALA A 180 2.49 1.37 9.21
CA ALA A 180 3.78 1.76 8.61
C ALA A 180 4.09 1.05 7.28
N THR A 181 3.33 0.00 6.94
CA THR A 181 3.51 -0.81 5.72
C THR A 181 2.17 -1.00 5.01
N ASN A 182 2.24 -1.26 3.71
CA ASN A 182 1.07 -1.57 2.89
C ASN A 182 0.79 -3.10 2.82
N ASN A 183 1.19 -3.84 3.86
CA ASN A 183 1.17 -5.31 3.86
C ASN A 183 -0.23 -5.89 3.62
N ALA A 184 -1.29 -5.19 4.02
CA ALA A 184 -2.66 -5.64 3.81
C ALA A 184 -3.03 -5.70 2.31
N CYS A 185 -2.69 -4.68 1.53
CA CYS A 185 -2.89 -4.69 0.08
C CYS A 185 -1.98 -5.70 -0.61
N GLU A 186 -0.70 -5.78 -0.21
CA GLU A 186 0.22 -6.81 -0.73
C GLU A 186 -0.36 -8.22 -0.52
N ARG A 187 -0.91 -8.51 0.68
CA ARG A 187 -1.56 -9.79 0.98
C ARG A 187 -2.80 -10.05 0.12
N ALA A 188 -3.65 -9.04 -0.07
CA ALA A 188 -4.84 -9.16 -0.90
C ALA A 188 -4.51 -9.44 -2.38
N LEU A 189 -3.39 -8.92 -2.90
CA LEU A 189 -2.95 -9.21 -4.28
C LEU A 189 -2.34 -10.60 -4.46
N ARG A 190 -1.76 -11.22 -3.42
CA ARG A 190 -1.04 -12.51 -3.55
C ARG A 190 -1.86 -13.60 -4.26
N PRO A 191 -3.15 -13.83 -3.93
CA PRO A 191 -3.98 -14.79 -4.66
C PRO A 191 -4.06 -14.52 -6.17
N ALA A 192 -4.23 -13.26 -6.59
CA ALA A 192 -4.27 -12.89 -8.01
C ALA A 192 -2.91 -13.10 -8.69
N VAL A 193 -1.81 -12.80 -7.98
CA VAL A 193 -0.43 -13.05 -8.44
C VAL A 193 -0.18 -14.55 -8.65
N VAL A 194 -0.68 -15.40 -7.76
CA VAL A 194 -0.57 -16.86 -7.91
C VAL A 194 -1.42 -17.35 -9.09
N GLN A 195 -2.67 -16.92 -9.16
CA GLN A 195 -3.57 -17.32 -10.25
C GLN A 195 -2.99 -16.97 -11.62
N ARG A 196 -2.52 -15.73 -11.83
CA ARG A 196 -1.99 -15.33 -13.15
C ARG A 196 -0.76 -16.12 -13.56
N LYS A 197 0.05 -16.63 -12.61
CA LYS A 197 1.22 -17.47 -12.92
C LYS A 197 0.79 -18.82 -13.47
N ILE A 198 -0.38 -19.31 -13.04
CA ILE A 198 -0.96 -20.59 -13.49
C ILE A 198 -1.73 -20.39 -14.80
N THR A 199 -2.55 -19.35 -14.89
CA THR A 199 -3.44 -19.13 -16.06
C THR A 199 -2.77 -18.38 -17.21
N ASN A 200 -1.58 -17.81 -16.99
CA ASN A 200 -0.88 -16.89 -17.90
C ASN A 200 -1.74 -15.66 -18.28
N GLY A 201 -2.54 -15.16 -17.33
CA GLY A 201 -3.44 -14.02 -17.51
C GLY A 201 -4.87 -14.40 -17.92
N TYR A 202 -5.56 -13.46 -18.58
CA TYR A 202 -6.95 -13.57 -19.01
C TYR A 202 -7.08 -13.43 -20.52
N ARG A 203 -8.05 -14.16 -21.09
CA ARG A 203 -8.38 -14.12 -22.53
C ARG A 203 -9.40 -13.04 -22.90
N ALA A 204 -9.99 -12.36 -21.92
CA ALA A 204 -10.94 -11.28 -22.13
C ALA A 204 -10.98 -10.35 -20.91
N MET A 205 -11.15 -9.04 -21.13
CA MET A 205 -11.32 -8.05 -20.05
C MET A 205 -12.51 -8.35 -19.15
N TRP A 206 -13.62 -8.86 -19.68
CA TRP A 206 -14.79 -9.21 -18.86
C TRP A 206 -14.47 -10.31 -17.85
N ALA A 207 -13.61 -11.27 -18.20
CA ALA A 207 -13.22 -12.35 -17.29
C ALA A 207 -12.30 -11.84 -16.17
N ALA A 208 -11.40 -10.91 -16.49
CA ALA A 208 -10.56 -10.25 -15.48
C ALA A 208 -11.40 -9.39 -14.51
N LYS A 209 -12.42 -8.69 -15.03
CA LYS A 209 -13.37 -7.92 -14.21
C LYS A 209 -14.20 -8.83 -13.31
N GLY A 210 -14.77 -9.91 -13.86
CA GLY A 210 -15.55 -10.87 -13.08
C GLY A 210 -14.73 -11.53 -11.96
N GLU A 211 -13.45 -11.82 -12.20
CA GLU A 211 -12.55 -12.30 -11.16
C GLU A 211 -12.32 -11.25 -10.06
N ALA A 212 -12.05 -10.00 -10.46
CA ALA A 212 -11.87 -8.90 -9.53
C ALA A 212 -13.13 -8.63 -8.70
N ASP A 213 -14.32 -8.76 -9.29
CA ASP A 213 -15.60 -8.65 -8.57
C ASP A 213 -15.75 -9.75 -7.52
N ILE A 214 -15.48 -11.02 -7.87
CA ILE A 214 -15.52 -12.13 -6.92
C ILE A 214 -14.53 -11.89 -5.76
N ARG A 215 -13.31 -11.44 -6.06
CA ARG A 215 -12.32 -11.11 -5.02
C ARG A 215 -12.77 -9.98 -4.12
N THR A 216 -13.35 -8.93 -4.69
CA THR A 216 -13.90 -7.79 -3.95
C THR A 216 -14.91 -8.28 -2.91
N VAL A 217 -15.86 -9.13 -3.32
CA VAL A 217 -16.86 -9.71 -2.42
C VAL A 217 -16.22 -10.59 -1.34
N VAL A 218 -15.33 -11.51 -1.73
CA VAL A 218 -14.70 -12.47 -0.81
C VAL A 218 -13.78 -11.80 0.21
N ASP A 219 -12.91 -10.92 -0.24
CA ASP A 219 -11.91 -10.30 0.63
C ASP A 219 -12.53 -9.19 1.49
N THR A 220 -13.60 -8.53 1.02
CA THR A 220 -14.43 -7.66 1.88
C THR A 220 -15.14 -8.47 2.96
N ALA A 221 -15.78 -9.59 2.61
CA ALA A 221 -16.44 -10.47 3.57
C ALA A 221 -15.49 -10.98 4.67
N ARG A 222 -14.23 -11.28 4.31
CA ARG A 222 -13.19 -11.75 5.23
C ARG A 222 -12.73 -10.70 6.25
N LEU A 223 -13.04 -9.42 6.05
CA LEU A 223 -12.77 -8.39 7.06
C LEU A 223 -13.65 -8.59 8.31
N THR A 224 -14.82 -9.21 8.17
CA THR A 224 -15.72 -9.52 9.28
C THR A 224 -15.49 -10.96 9.77
N PRO A 225 -15.04 -11.17 11.02
CA PRO A 225 -14.84 -12.50 11.58
C PRO A 225 -16.11 -13.36 11.55
N GLY A 226 -15.96 -14.67 11.32
CA GLY A 226 -17.08 -15.62 11.31
C GLY A 226 -17.92 -15.63 10.04
N THR A 227 -17.61 -14.78 9.07
CA THR A 227 -18.30 -14.74 7.78
C THR A 227 -17.91 -15.93 6.90
N ASN A 228 -18.88 -16.57 6.24
CA ASN A 228 -18.65 -17.63 5.26
C ASN A 228 -18.68 -17.03 3.84
N PRO A 229 -17.53 -16.90 3.15
CA PRO A 229 -17.48 -16.28 1.82
C PRO A 229 -18.30 -17.03 0.77
N PHE A 230 -18.43 -18.36 0.88
CA PHE A 230 -19.24 -19.14 -0.05
C PHE A 230 -20.72 -18.77 0.03
N LYS A 231 -21.26 -18.58 1.26
CA LYS A 231 -22.65 -18.15 1.43
C LYS A 231 -22.90 -16.77 0.82
N ILE A 232 -21.94 -15.84 0.97
CA ILE A 232 -22.06 -14.50 0.41
C ILE A 232 -22.01 -14.54 -1.11
N ILE A 233 -21.08 -15.29 -1.71
CA ILE A 233 -21.05 -15.47 -3.17
C ILE A 233 -22.39 -16.01 -3.65
N LEU A 234 -22.89 -17.08 -3.02
CA LEU A 234 -24.15 -17.72 -3.40
C LEU A 234 -25.33 -16.73 -3.36
N GLN A 235 -25.43 -15.94 -2.30
CA GLN A 235 -26.44 -14.88 -2.17
C GLN A 235 -26.30 -13.82 -3.28
N THR A 236 -25.06 -13.39 -3.56
CA THR A 236 -24.77 -12.33 -4.54
C THR A 236 -25.10 -12.75 -5.97
N VAL A 237 -24.95 -14.02 -6.32
CA VAL A 237 -25.25 -14.53 -7.68
C VAL A 237 -26.68 -15.02 -7.85
N SER A 238 -27.40 -15.22 -6.73
CA SER A 238 -28.79 -15.69 -6.72
C SER A 238 -29.81 -14.55 -6.63
N THR A 239 -29.34 -13.30 -6.62
CA THR A 239 -30.13 -12.06 -6.61
C THR A 239 -29.85 -11.24 -7.86
#